data_AF-A0A7C2C519-F1
#
_entry.id   AF-A0A7C2C519-F1
#
_cell.length_a   1.000
_cell.length_b   1.000
_cell.length_c   1.000
_cell.angle_alpha   90.00
_cell.angle_beta   90.00
_cell.angle_gamma   90.00
#
_symmetry.space_group_name_H-M   'P 1'
#
loop_
_entity.id
_entity.type
_entity.pdbx_description
1 polymer ?
#
loop_
_entity_poly.entity_id
_entity_poly.type
_entity_poly.pdbx_seq_one_letter_code
_entity_poly.pdbx_strand_id
1 'polypeptide(L)' 'MTERLYLADAYLREFDATVVRVGAEGGVVLDRTAFYPGGGG' A
#
# COMPACT_ATOMS: atom_id res chain seq x y z
N MET A 1 -12.08 0.83 1.90
CA MET A 1 -11.11 1.90 2.24
C MET A 1 -9.78 1.22 2.48
N THR A 2 -8.69 1.66 1.86
CA THR A 2 -7.35 1.07 2.07
C THR A 2 -6.68 1.71 3.30
N GLU A 3 -6.16 0.89 4.20
CA GLU A 3 -5.42 1.34 5.38
C GLU A 3 -4.00 1.83 4.99
N ARG A 4 -3.58 2.95 5.57
CA ARG A 4 -2.34 3.66 5.24
C ARG A 4 -1.32 3.47 6.35
N LEU A 5 -0.52 2.42 6.27
CA LEU A 5 0.44 2.03 7.32
C LEU A 5 1.55 3.08 7.52
N TYR A 6 1.92 3.78 6.45
CA TYR A 6 2.92 4.86 6.49
C TYR A 6 2.54 6.05 7.38
N LEU A 7 1.26 6.21 7.73
CA LEU A 7 0.82 7.24 8.69
C LEU A 7 1.03 6.83 10.14
N ALA A 8 1.10 5.52 10.40
CA ALA A 8 1.26 4.98 11.74
C ALA A 8 2.73 4.73 12.09
N ASP A 9 3.52 4.23 11.13
CA ASP A 9 4.95 4.00 11.29
C ASP A 9 5.70 4.28 9.98
N ALA A 10 6.50 5.35 9.98
CA ALA A 10 7.31 5.75 8.84
C ALA A 10 8.56 4.88 8.62
N TYR A 11 8.92 4.04 9.59
CA TYR A 11 10.09 3.15 9.52
C TYR A 11 9.71 1.71 9.17
N LEU A 12 8.42 1.40 9.00
CA LEU A 12 7.94 0.07 8.64
C LEU A 12 8.45 -0.34 7.25
N ARG A 13 9.22 -1.43 7.19
CA ARG A 13 9.88 -1.92 5.96
C ARG A 13 9.15 -3.09 5.30
N GLU A 14 8.42 -3.87 6.09
CA GLU A 14 7.75 -5.10 5.67
C GLU A 14 6.34 -5.12 6.26
N PHE A 15 5.36 -5.59 5.49
CA PHE A 15 3.98 -5.73 5.92
C PHE A 15 3.26 -6.81 5.10
N ASP A 16 2.34 -7.54 5.74
CA ASP A 16 1.42 -8.42 5.03
C ASP A 16 0.21 -7.63 4.50
N ALA A 17 -0.35 -7.98 3.36
CA ALA A 17 -1.59 -7.40 2.86
C ALA A 17 -2.37 -8.37 1.97
N THR A 18 -3.67 -8.16 1.85
CA THR A 18 -4.55 -8.93 0.96
C THR A 18 -4.79 -8.19 -0.34
N VAL A 19 -4.63 -8.88 -1.47
CA VAL A 19 -5.02 -8.34 -2.79
C VAL A 19 -6.54 -8.35 -2.90
N VAL A 20 -7.15 -7.17 -2.96
CA VAL A 20 -8.60 -7.01 -3.08
C VAL A 20 -9.07 -6.77 -4.51
N ARG A 21 -8.16 -6.41 -5.42
CA ARG A 21 -8.44 -6.26 -6.85
C ARG A 21 -7.17 -6.36 -7.69
N VAL A 22 -7.30 -6.93 -8.88
CA VAL A 22 -6.31 -6.86 -9.96
C VAL A 22 -6.88 -6.01 -11.09
N GLY A 23 -6.12 -4.99 -11.50
CA GLY A 23 -6.47 -4.09 -12.61
C GLY A 23 -6.11 -4.69 -13.97
N ALA A 24 -6.75 -4.20 -15.02
CA ALA A 24 -6.59 -4.72 -16.38
C ALA A 24 -5.15 -4.61 -16.91
N GLU A 25 -4.38 -3.61 -16.44
CA GLU A 25 -2.98 -3.38 -16.84
C GLU A 25 -1.97 -3.99 -15.86
N GLY A 26 -2.40 -4.91 -14.99
CA GLY A 26 -1.51 -5.62 -14.05
C GLY A 26 -1.28 -4.90 -12.71
N GLY A 27 -1.93 -3.76 -12.47
CA GLY A 27 -1.92 -3.11 -11.16
C GLY A 27 -2.66 -3.93 -10.10
N VAL A 28 -2.22 -3.87 -8.84
CA VAL A 28 -2.89 -4.53 -7.71
C VAL A 28 -3.39 -3.51 -6.69
N VAL A 29 -4.55 -3.78 -6.11
CA VAL A 29 -5.12 -3.00 -5.00
C VAL A 29 -5.05 -3.85 -3.75
N LEU A 30 -4.49 -3.27 -2.69
CA LEU A 30 -4.35 -3.88 -1.37
C LEU A 30 -5.35 -3.30 -0.38
N ASP A 31 -5.73 -4.10 0.62
CA ASP A 31 -6.52 -3.65 1.78
C ASP A 31 -5.72 -2.71 2.70
N ARG A 32 -4.40 -2.86 2.76
CA ARG A 32 -3.48 -1.98 3.50
C ARG A 32 -2.12 -1.84 2.81
N THR A 33 -1.44 -0.73 3.03
CA THR A 33 -0.16 -0.46 2.37
C THR A 33 0.76 0.46 3.16
N ALA A 34 2.07 0.16 3.16
CA ALA A 34 3.12 1.08 3.57
C ALA A 34 3.69 1.90 2.40
N PHE A 35 3.30 1.61 1.14
CA PHE A 35 3.71 2.40 -0.01
C PHE A 35 3.06 3.79 0.03
N TYR A 36 3.90 4.83 0.02
CA TYR A 36 3.45 6.22 -0.05
C TYR A 36 3.35 6.67 -1.52
N PRO A 37 2.16 7.05 -2.01
CA PRO A 37 1.96 7.38 -3.43
C PRO A 37 2.44 8.77 -3.84
N GLY A 38 2.72 9.66 -2.87
CA GLY A 38 3.28 10.99 -3.16
C GLY A 38 4.81 10.90 -3.21
N GLY A 39 5.42 11.12 -4.38
CA GLY A 39 6.88 11.13 -4.49
C GLY A 39 7.52 12.16 -3.53
N GLY A 40 8.47 11.72 -2.71
CA GLY A 40 9.31 12.56 -1.85
C GLY A 40 10.76 12.65 -2.32
N GLY A 41 10.98 12.43 -3.62
CA GLY A 41 12.27 12.58 -4.31
C GLY A 41 12.21 13.70 -5.32
#